data_AF-A0A6L3AUQ5-F1
#
_entry.id   AF-A0A6L3AUQ5-F1
#
_cell.length_a   1.000
_cell.length_b   1.000
_cell.length_c   1.000
_cell.angle_alpha   90.00
_cell.angle_beta   90.00
_cell.angle_gamma   90.00
#
_symmetry.space_group_name_H-M   'P 1'
#
loop_
_entity.id
_entity.type
_entity.pdbx_description
1 polymer ?
#
loop_
_entity_poly.entity_id
_entity_poly.type
_entity_poly.pdbx_seq_one_letter_code
_entity_poly.pdbx_strand_id
1 'polypeptide(L)'
;MPVWRRYLVKETSGRLVELPSRQYDRADDGTAPIPDYAGRCVELVSAVLVGKQGAAPTVTEVAFTKLYFDQSGFVDAAKRERMIRLMLESCADRRCRKPARRTDCNALAERADAARSELMRDFEWAPAPAEVTAALFVLGPPRSAAPLH
;
A
#
# COMPACT_ATOMS: atom_id res chain seq x y z
N MET A 1 14.93 -3.37 -24.38
CA MET A 1 13.87 -4.37 -24.21
C MET A 1 12.63 -3.62 -23.75
N PRO A 2 11.47 -3.79 -24.40
CA PRO A 2 10.25 -3.14 -23.94
C PRO A 2 9.90 -3.59 -22.51
N VAL A 3 9.51 -2.61 -21.71
CA VAL A 3 9.02 -2.78 -20.34
C VAL A 3 7.58 -2.28 -20.33
N TRP A 4 6.65 -3.06 -19.78
CA TRP A 4 5.27 -2.62 -19.60
C TRP A 4 4.71 -3.10 -18.26
N ARG A 5 3.70 -2.38 -17.77
CA ARG A 5 3.00 -2.70 -16.52
C ARG A 5 1.63 -3.29 -16.83
N ARG A 6 1.27 -4.36 -16.14
CA ARG A 6 -0.09 -4.89 -16.08
C ARG A 6 -0.64 -4.74 -14.67
N TYR A 7 -1.91 -4.39 -14.61
CA TYR A 7 -2.64 -4.27 -13.36
C TYR A 7 -3.70 -5.35 -13.31
N LEU A 8 -3.80 -6.04 -12.18
CA LEU A 8 -4.83 -7.02 -11.91
C LEU A 8 -5.55 -6.62 -10.63
N VAL A 9 -6.87 -6.69 -10.65
CA VAL A 9 -7.70 -6.53 -9.46
C VAL A 9 -8.06 -7.92 -8.94
N LYS A 10 -7.83 -8.16 -7.65
CA LYS A 10 -8.30 -9.36 -6.98
C LYS A 10 -9.73 -9.13 -6.51
N GLU A 11 -10.66 -9.89 -7.10
CA GLU A 11 -12.05 -9.92 -6.68
C GLU A 11 -12.21 -10.61 -5.32
N THR A 12 -13.37 -10.41 -4.68
CA THR A 12 -13.72 -11.08 -3.41
C THR A 12 -13.74 -12.61 -3.52
N SER A 13 -13.96 -13.14 -4.73
CA SER A 13 -13.85 -14.57 -5.05
C SER A 13 -12.42 -15.10 -5.01
N GLY A 14 -11.42 -14.22 -4.92
CA GLY A 14 -9.99 -14.54 -5.07
C GLY A 14 -9.51 -14.56 -6.52
N ARG A 15 -10.39 -14.37 -7.51
CA ARG A 15 -10.02 -14.30 -8.93
C ARG A 15 -9.27 -13.01 -9.24
N LEU A 16 -8.20 -13.11 -10.03
CA LEU A 16 -7.49 -11.96 -10.59
C LEU A 16 -8.10 -11.60 -11.94
N VAL A 17 -8.58 -10.36 -12.06
CA VAL A 17 -9.14 -9.81 -13.29
C VAL A 17 -8.25 -8.68 -13.79
N GLU A 18 -8.00 -8.64 -15.09
CA GLU A 18 -7.19 -7.58 -15.66
C GLU A 18 -7.87 -6.23 -15.58
N LEU A 19 -7.14 -5.24 -15.08
CA LEU A 19 -7.49 -3.83 -15.16
C LEU A 19 -6.64 -3.20 -16.27
N PRO A 20 -7.25 -2.79 -17.39
CA PRO A 20 -6.51 -2.18 -18.50
C PRO A 20 -5.73 -0.96 -18.03
N SER A 21 -4.42 -0.91 -18.32
CA SER A 21 -3.53 0.15 -17.83
C SER A 21 -4.02 1.55 -18.18
N ARG A 22 -4.49 1.75 -19.41
CA ARG A 22 -5.07 3.05 -19.83
C ARG A 22 -6.32 3.45 -19.04
N GLN A 23 -7.11 2.48 -18.60
CA GLN A 23 -8.32 2.76 -17.84
C GLN A 23 -7.95 3.13 -16.40
N TYR A 24 -6.99 2.42 -15.81
CA TYR A 24 -6.40 2.79 -14.53
C TYR A 24 -5.78 4.19 -14.57
N ASP A 25 -4.91 4.45 -15.55
CA ASP A 25 -4.19 5.73 -15.68
C ASP A 25 -5.16 6.91 -15.76
N ARG A 26 -6.27 6.76 -16.51
CA ARG A 26 -7.33 7.79 -16.60
C ARG A 26 -8.12 8.00 -15.31
N ALA A 27 -8.26 6.97 -14.50
CA ALA A 27 -8.94 7.07 -13.22
C ALA A 27 -8.03 7.66 -12.14
N ASP A 28 -6.72 7.41 -12.27
CA ASP A 28 -5.66 7.93 -11.40
C ASP A 28 -5.37 9.41 -11.68
N ASP A 29 -5.36 9.83 -12.95
CA ASP A 29 -5.13 11.23 -13.34
C ASP A 29 -6.40 12.11 -13.30
N GLY A 30 -7.56 11.52 -12.97
CA GLY A 30 -8.84 12.23 -12.87
C GLY A 30 -9.54 12.49 -14.22
N THR A 31 -9.06 11.92 -15.33
CA THR A 31 -9.64 12.11 -16.67
C THR A 31 -10.95 11.34 -16.88
N ALA A 32 -11.04 10.09 -16.43
CA ALA A 32 -12.24 9.27 -16.58
C ALA A 32 -12.37 8.20 -15.48
N PRO A 33 -13.57 8.02 -14.90
CA PRO A 33 -13.76 7.07 -13.81
C PRO A 33 -13.86 5.62 -14.29
N ILE A 34 -13.80 4.70 -13.33
CA ILE A 34 -14.12 3.28 -13.49
C ILE A 34 -15.36 2.96 -12.64
N PRO A 35 -16.58 3.07 -13.21
CA PRO A 35 -17.83 2.95 -12.45
C PRO A 35 -17.97 1.64 -11.68
N ASP A 36 -17.45 0.53 -12.22
CA ASP A 36 -17.49 -0.80 -11.59
C ASP A 36 -16.77 -0.86 -10.23
N TYR A 37 -15.88 0.11 -9.98
CA TYR A 37 -15.14 0.24 -8.74
C TYR A 37 -15.59 1.42 -7.86
N ALA A 38 -16.63 2.16 -8.24
CA ALA A 38 -17.14 3.29 -7.47
C ALA A 38 -17.41 2.92 -6.00
N GLY A 39 -16.80 3.68 -5.08
CA GLY A 39 -16.90 3.53 -3.62
C GLY A 39 -16.18 2.31 -3.05
N ARG A 40 -15.42 1.55 -3.86
CA ARG A 40 -14.83 0.27 -3.45
C ARG A 40 -13.36 0.42 -3.07
N CYS A 41 -12.93 -0.42 -2.12
CA CYS A 41 -11.54 -0.76 -1.90
C CYS A 41 -11.26 -2.08 -2.64
N VAL A 42 -10.22 -2.10 -3.46
CA VAL A 42 -9.81 -3.31 -4.20
C VAL A 42 -8.35 -3.64 -3.91
N GLU A 43 -8.00 -4.92 -3.94
CA GLU A 43 -6.61 -5.35 -3.90
C GLU A 43 -6.04 -5.35 -5.33
N LEU A 44 -5.11 -4.43 -5.59
CA LEU A 44 -4.43 -4.29 -6.86
C LEU A 44 -3.10 -5.05 -6.84
N VAL A 45 -2.86 -5.83 -7.88
CA VAL A 45 -1.57 -6.46 -8.17
C VAL A 45 -0.98 -5.76 -9.39
N SER A 46 0.16 -5.09 -9.22
CA SER A 46 0.91 -4.52 -10.34
C SER A 46 2.10 -5.43 -10.67
N ALA A 47 2.20 -5.85 -11.93
CA ALA A 47 3.30 -6.66 -12.43
C ALA A 47 4.11 -5.89 -13.49
N VAL A 48 5.43 -5.84 -13.33
CA VAL A 48 6.36 -5.33 -14.32
C VAL A 48 6.82 -6.50 -15.19
N LEU A 49 6.60 -6.35 -16.50
CA LEU A 49 6.93 -7.35 -17.51
C LEU A 49 8.04 -6.82 -18.41
N VAL A 50 9.03 -7.66 -18.66
CA VAL A 50 10.15 -7.36 -19.56
C VAL A 50 10.23 -8.48 -20.60
N GLY A 51 10.22 -8.11 -21.87
CA GLY A 51 10.26 -9.10 -22.96
C GLY A 51 10.77 -8.52 -24.26
N LYS A 52 11.13 -9.38 -25.21
CA LYS A 52 11.32 -8.99 -26.61
C LYS A 52 9.99 -9.17 -27.35
N GLN A 53 9.78 -8.37 -28.40
CA GLN A 53 8.60 -8.51 -29.26
C GLN A 53 8.55 -9.95 -29.82
N GLY A 54 7.42 -10.64 -29.65
CA GLY A 54 7.24 -12.03 -30.11
C GLY A 54 7.75 -13.13 -29.16
N ALA A 55 8.34 -12.78 -28.02
CA ALA A 55 8.72 -13.75 -26.98
C ALA A 55 7.76 -13.69 -25.77
N ALA A 56 7.66 -14.78 -25.02
CA ALA A 56 6.95 -14.77 -23.74
C ALA A 56 7.63 -13.77 -22.78
N PRO A 57 6.89 -12.81 -22.20
CA PRO A 57 7.47 -11.83 -21.29
C PRO A 57 7.80 -12.46 -19.93
N THR A 58 8.87 -11.97 -19.31
CA THR A 58 9.27 -12.36 -17.95
C THR A 58 8.72 -11.35 -16.95
N VAL A 59 8.12 -11.83 -15.86
CA VAL A 59 7.74 -10.98 -14.72
C VAL A 59 8.99 -10.68 -13.92
N THR A 60 9.31 -9.40 -13.74
CA THR A 60 10.49 -8.97 -12.98
C THR A 60 10.14 -8.45 -11.59
N GLU A 61 8.94 -7.90 -11.42
CA GLU A 61 8.48 -7.33 -10.15
C GLU A 61 6.96 -7.51 -10.02
N VAL A 62 6.50 -7.82 -8.80
CA VAL A 62 5.08 -7.88 -8.45
C VAL A 62 4.88 -7.13 -7.14
N ALA A 63 3.94 -6.18 -7.12
CA ALA A 63 3.55 -5.46 -5.91
C ALA A 63 2.05 -5.58 -5.66
N PHE A 64 1.69 -5.72 -4.39
CA PHE A 64 0.30 -5.81 -3.92
C PHE A 64 -0.04 -4.53 -3.17
N THR A 65 -1.10 -3.84 -3.57
CA THR A 65 -1.49 -2.56 -2.98
C THR A 65 -3.01 -2.49 -2.84
N LYS A 66 -3.52 -2.02 -1.69
CA LYS A 66 -4.93 -1.63 -1.58
C LYS A 66 -5.16 -0.33 -2.34
N LEU A 67 -6.10 -0.35 -3.28
CA LEU A 67 -6.50 0.80 -4.08
C LEU A 67 -7.91 1.21 -3.69
N TYR A 68 -8.11 2.50 -3.45
CA TYR A 68 -9.41 3.06 -3.04
C TYR A 68 -9.97 3.89 -4.17
N PHE A 69 -11.26 3.71 -4.44
CA PHE A 69 -12.00 4.53 -5.38
C PHE A 69 -13.02 5.40 -4.67
N ASP A 70 -13.20 6.62 -5.16
CA ASP A 70 -14.25 7.52 -4.70
C ASP A 70 -15.64 7.06 -5.18
N GLN A 71 -16.70 7.74 -4.75
CA GLN A 71 -18.08 7.39 -5.11
C GLN A 71 -18.38 7.48 -6.62
N SER A 72 -17.52 8.12 -7.40
CA SER A 72 -17.65 8.25 -8.85
C SER A 72 -16.82 7.21 -9.62
N GLY A 73 -15.87 6.54 -8.96
CA GLY A 73 -14.96 5.57 -9.56
C GLY A 73 -13.60 6.14 -9.97
N PHE A 74 -13.21 7.31 -9.46
CA PHE A 74 -11.83 7.80 -9.58
C PHE A 74 -10.96 7.22 -8.47
N VAL A 75 -9.64 7.14 -8.70
CA VAL A 75 -8.71 6.73 -7.64
C VAL A 75 -8.67 7.82 -6.57
N ASP A 76 -8.96 7.44 -5.33
CA ASP A 76 -8.92 8.34 -4.18
C ASP A 76 -7.49 8.40 -3.62
N ALA A 77 -6.66 9.22 -4.26
CA ALA A 77 -5.28 9.45 -3.84
C ALA A 77 -5.20 10.02 -2.41
N ALA A 78 -6.13 10.91 -2.04
CA ALA A 78 -6.19 11.50 -0.71
C ALA A 78 -6.44 10.44 0.38
N LYS A 79 -7.34 9.48 0.12
CA LYS A 79 -7.62 8.36 1.02
C LYS A 79 -6.42 7.41 1.14
N ARG A 80 -5.71 7.15 0.03
CA ARG A 80 -4.45 6.38 0.06
C ARG A 80 -3.37 7.07 0.90
N GLU A 81 -3.16 8.36 0.70
CA GLU A 81 -2.17 9.13 1.47
C GLU A 81 -2.53 9.19 2.96
N ARG A 82 -3.82 9.37 3.28
CA ARG A 82 -4.32 9.31 4.66
C ARG A 82 -4.04 7.95 5.29
N MET A 83 -4.29 6.85 4.57
CA MET A 83 -3.95 5.50 5.05
C MET A 83 -2.47 5.37 5.38
N ILE A 84 -1.58 5.78 4.47
CA ILE A 84 -0.12 5.69 4.67
C ILE A 84 0.30 6.50 5.90
N ARG A 85 -0.24 7.73 6.05
CA ARG A 85 0.04 8.58 7.20
C ARG A 85 -0.39 7.90 8.51
N LEU A 86 -1.61 7.39 8.57
CA LEU A 86 -2.12 6.69 9.74
C LEU A 86 -1.32 5.42 10.04
N MET A 87 -0.85 4.68 9.03
CA MET A 87 0.04 3.53 9.23
C MET A 87 1.36 3.94 9.89
N LEU A 88 1.97 5.05 9.45
CA LEU A 88 3.19 5.57 10.05
C LEU A 88 2.96 6.08 11.49
N GLU A 89 1.85 6.77 11.73
CA GLU A 89 1.46 7.28 13.05
C GLU A 89 1.12 6.16 14.04
N SER A 90 0.49 5.07 13.58
CA SER A 90 0.17 3.88 14.39
C SER A 90 1.41 3.21 15.02
N CYS A 91 2.60 3.50 14.47
CA CYS A 91 3.88 3.00 14.92
C CYS A 91 4.70 4.03 15.71
N ALA A 92 4.16 5.21 16.00
CA ALA A 92 4.90 6.31 16.62
C ALA A 92 5.38 5.99 18.05
N ASP A 93 4.57 5.26 18.82
CA ASP A 93 4.84 4.81 20.20
C ASP A 93 6.08 3.91 20.32
N ARG A 94 6.44 3.17 19.26
CA ARG A 94 7.65 2.32 19.23
C ARG A 94 8.94 3.12 19.38
N ARG A 95 8.93 4.41 19.02
CA ARG A 95 10.08 5.32 19.17
C ARG A 95 10.44 5.56 20.64
N CYS A 96 9.51 5.30 21.56
CA CYS A 96 9.71 5.41 23.00
C CYS A 96 10.46 4.25 23.66
N ARG A 97 10.70 3.14 22.93
CA ARG A 97 11.56 2.05 23.45
C ARG A 97 13.03 2.47 23.61
N LYS A 98 13.43 3.65 23.14
CA LYS A 98 14.78 4.19 23.29
C LYS A 98 14.87 5.11 24.52
N PRO A 99 15.77 4.85 25.49
CA PRO A 99 15.82 5.57 26.78
C PRO A 99 16.04 7.09 26.68
N ALA A 100 16.63 7.57 25.57
CA ALA A 100 17.11 8.95 25.43
C ALA A 100 16.01 10.00 25.12
N ARG A 101 14.76 9.60 24.86
CA ARG A 101 13.64 10.51 24.54
C ARG A 101 12.39 10.15 25.34
N ARG A 102 12.41 10.41 26.65
CA ARG A 102 11.28 10.12 27.55
C ARG A 102 10.18 11.18 27.57
N THR A 103 10.41 12.37 27.03
CA THR A 103 9.60 13.56 27.37
C THR A 103 8.23 13.67 26.70
N ASP A 104 7.80 12.72 25.84
CA ASP A 104 6.47 12.81 25.19
C ASP A 104 5.84 11.45 24.86
N CYS A 105 6.19 10.42 25.64
CA CYS A 105 5.80 9.04 25.31
C CYS A 105 4.31 8.74 25.45
N ASN A 106 3.64 9.42 26.38
CA ASN A 106 2.19 9.27 26.54
C ASN A 106 1.45 9.87 25.35
N ALA A 107 1.81 11.08 24.90
CA ALA A 107 1.16 11.69 23.73
C ALA A 107 1.48 10.96 22.41
N LEU A 108 2.62 10.28 22.32
CA LEU A 108 2.93 9.40 21.18
C LEU A 108 2.12 8.10 21.21
N ALA A 109 1.88 7.54 22.40
CA ALA A 109 1.01 6.37 22.57
C ALA A 109 -0.45 6.69 22.22
N GLU A 110 -0.98 7.79 22.76
CA GLU A 110 -2.34 8.25 22.45
C GLU A 110 -2.55 8.51 20.96
N ARG A 111 -1.59 9.17 20.29
CA ARG A 111 -1.64 9.37 18.84
C ARG A 111 -1.59 8.06 18.05
N ALA A 112 -0.74 7.12 18.47
CA ALA A 112 -0.64 5.82 17.81
C ALA A 112 -1.94 5.01 17.95
N ASP A 113 -2.57 5.03 19.12
CA ASP A 113 -3.83 4.32 19.37
C ASP A 113 -5.01 4.95 18.62
N ALA A 114 -5.07 6.29 18.55
CA ALA A 114 -6.04 7.00 17.72
C ALA A 114 -5.89 6.62 16.23
N ALA A 115 -4.65 6.60 15.72
CA ALA A 115 -4.37 6.22 14.35
C ALA A 115 -4.75 4.76 14.04
N ARG A 116 -4.50 3.81 14.97
CA ARG A 116 -4.97 2.42 14.82
C ARG A 116 -6.49 2.32 14.78
N SER A 117 -7.18 3.08 15.63
CA SER A 117 -8.63 3.11 15.68
C SER A 117 -9.24 3.65 14.39
N GLU A 118 -8.65 4.71 13.82
CA GLU A 118 -9.02 5.23 12.50
C GLU A 118 -8.75 4.24 11.37
N LEU A 119 -7.59 3.57 11.39
CA LEU A 119 -7.26 2.52 10.41
C LEU A 119 -8.26 1.37 10.43
N MET A 120 -8.67 0.91 11.61
CA MET A 120 -9.68 -0.16 11.74
C MET A 120 -11.04 0.29 11.20
N ARG A 121 -11.50 1.49 11.56
CA ARG A 121 -12.83 1.99 11.19
C ARG A 121 -12.94 2.35 9.71
N ASP A 122 -11.95 3.03 9.15
CA ASP A 122 -12.06 3.65 7.83
C ASP A 122 -11.44 2.79 6.71
N PHE A 123 -10.58 1.83 7.06
CA PHE A 123 -9.79 1.03 6.11
C PHE A 123 -9.85 -0.49 6.36
N GLU A 124 -10.64 -0.94 7.35
CA GLU A 124 -10.74 -2.34 7.78
C GLU A 124 -9.35 -2.96 7.99
N TRP A 125 -8.42 -2.15 8.48
CA TRP A 125 -7.03 -2.53 8.62
C TRP A 125 -6.83 -3.34 9.90
N ALA A 126 -6.88 -4.66 9.77
CA ALA A 126 -6.63 -5.62 10.84
C ALA A 126 -5.48 -6.59 10.48
N PRO A 127 -4.24 -6.09 10.26
CA PRO A 127 -3.11 -6.97 9.95
C PRO A 127 -2.82 -7.87 11.16
N ALA A 128 -2.53 -9.14 10.89
CA ALA A 128 -2.12 -10.05 11.96
C ALA A 128 -0.81 -9.56 12.59
N PRO A 129 -0.57 -9.79 13.90
CA PRO A 129 0.66 -9.34 14.58
C PRO A 129 1.96 -9.77 13.87
N ALA A 130 1.95 -10.94 13.21
CA ALA A 130 3.07 -11.44 12.43
C ALA A 130 3.33 -10.62 11.15
N GLU A 131 2.28 -10.19 10.45
CA GLU A 131 2.37 -9.36 9.24
C GLU A 131 2.88 -7.95 9.57
N VAL A 132 2.41 -7.40 10.69
CA VAL A 132 2.92 -6.14 11.25
C VAL A 132 4.42 -6.25 11.56
N THR A 133 4.85 -7.34 12.17
CA THR A 133 6.27 -7.57 12.52
C THR A 133 7.14 -7.72 11.28
N ALA A 134 6.69 -8.48 10.28
CA ALA A 134 7.41 -8.66 9.02
C ALA A 134 7.52 -7.34 8.24
N ALA A 135 6.43 -6.58 8.11
CA ALA A 135 6.45 -5.27 7.46
C ALA A 135 7.41 -4.29 8.15
N LEU A 136 7.44 -4.29 9.48
CA LEU A 136 8.33 -3.40 10.25
C LEU A 136 9.79 -3.84 10.25
N PHE A 137 10.07 -5.12 10.05
CA PHE A 137 11.42 -5.61 9.79
C PHE A 137 11.93 -5.13 8.42
N VAL A 138 11.06 -5.12 7.41
CA VAL A 138 11.37 -4.64 6.05
C VAL A 138 11.48 -3.11 5.98
N LEU A 139 10.63 -2.38 6.71
CA LEU A 139 10.56 -0.90 6.71
C LEU A 139 11.49 -0.22 7.72
N GLY A 140 12.24 -0.99 8.52
CA GLY A 140 13.27 -0.45 9.40
C GLY A 140 14.36 0.30 8.61
N PRO A 141 15.14 1.20 9.25
CA PRO A 141 16.22 1.90 8.55
C PRO A 141 17.14 0.87 7.89
N PRO A 142 17.67 1.13 6.68
CA PRO A 142 18.62 0.22 6.06
C PRO A 142 19.68 -0.07 7.10
N ARG A 143 19.83 -1.35 7.48
CA ARG A 143 20.95 -1.77 8.32
C ARG A 143 22.18 -1.28 7.58
N SER A 144 22.84 -0.24 8.09
CA SER A 144 24.15 0.18 7.60
C SER A 144 24.96 -1.08 7.43
N ALA A 145 25.41 -1.33 6.20
CA ALA A 145 26.33 -2.39 5.90
C ALA A 145 27.47 -2.29 6.92
N ALA A 146 27.56 -3.26 7.82
CA ALA A 146 28.77 -3.43 8.61
C ALA A 146 29.88 -3.79 7.59
N PRO A 147 31.05 -3.13 7.63
CA PRO A 147 32.15 -3.52 6.78
C PRO A 147 32.55 -4.95 7.15
N LEU A 148 32.59 -5.81 6.15
CA LEU A 148 33.30 -7.09 6.25
C LEU A 148 34.77 -6.75 6.42
N HIS A 149 35.32 -7.05 7.61
CA HIS A 149 36.75 -7.20 7.82
C HIS A 149 37.11 -8.67 7.74
#